data_AF-A0A975GZC1-F1
#
_entry.id   AF-A0A975GZC1-F1
#
_cell.length_a   1.000
_cell.length_b   1.000
_cell.length_c   1.000
_cell.angle_alpha   90.00
_cell.angle_beta   90.00
_cell.angle_gamma   90.00
#
_symmetry.space_group_name_H-M   'P 1'
#
loop_
_entity.id
_entity.type
_entity.pdbx_description
1 polymer ?
#
loop_
_entity_poly.entity_id
_entity_poly.type
_entity_poly.pdbx_seq_one_letter_code
_entity_poly.pdbx_strand_id
1 'polypeptide(L)'
;MNHVNHYVIWGNHRETALLVAELREKDDGIITVVDETVNGMHRKHDIVYATPDFVEASKSFRHKQVNFHYIPVEQRIDGKAWRVENEKRFPFWGI
;
A
#
# COMPACT_ATOMS: atom_id res chain seq x y z
N MET A 1 -20.02 8.54 -6.57
CA MET A 1 -18.99 8.70 -5.52
C MET A 1 -17.68 8.22 -6.12
N ASN A 2 -16.68 9.11 -6.25
CA ASN A 2 -15.34 8.67 -6.64
C ASN A 2 -14.81 7.76 -5.53
N HIS A 3 -14.49 6.52 -5.88
CA HIS A 3 -13.85 5.61 -4.93
C HIS A 3 -12.42 6.10 -4.73
N VAL A 4 -12.14 6.68 -3.56
CA VAL A 4 -10.77 7.01 -3.16
C VAL A 4 -10.01 5.69 -3.04
N ASN A 5 -8.91 5.55 -3.81
CA ASN A 5 -8.05 4.38 -3.70
C ASN A 5 -7.27 4.45 -2.40
N HIS A 6 -7.06 3.30 -1.75
CA HIS A 6 -6.14 3.17 -0.63
C HIS A 6 -4.96 2.31 -1.08
N TYR A 7 -3.82 2.96 -1.24
CA TYR A 7 -2.56 2.32 -1.59
C TYR A 7 -1.84 1.87 -0.32
N VAL A 8 -1.54 0.58 -0.24
CA VAL A 8 -0.75 0.01 0.86
C VAL A 8 0.58 -0.48 0.31
N ILE A 9 1.66 0.05 0.82
CA ILE A 9 3.03 -0.23 0.39
C ILE A 9 3.71 -1.01 1.50
N TRP A 10 4.00 -2.29 1.24
CA TRP A 10 4.67 -3.17 2.18
C TRP A 10 6.18 -3.03 2.08
N GLY A 11 6.80 -2.50 3.14
CA GLY A 11 8.23 -2.23 3.23
C GLY A 11 8.58 -0.77 2.94
N ASN A 12 9.35 -0.17 3.85
CA ASN A 12 9.90 1.18 3.68
C ASN A 12 11.34 1.09 3.17
N HIS A 13 11.50 1.25 1.86
CA HIS A 13 12.78 1.15 1.16
C HIS A 13 13.17 2.50 0.55
N ARG A 14 14.44 2.63 0.14
CA ARG A 14 14.94 3.82 -0.57
C ARG A 14 14.09 4.19 -1.80
N GLU A 15 13.48 3.20 -2.44
CA GLU A 15 12.62 3.37 -3.61
C GLU A 15 11.14 3.64 -3.28
N THR A 16 10.74 3.61 -2.00
CA THR A 16 9.35 3.91 -1.60
C THR A 16 8.96 5.32 -1.99
N ALA A 17 9.87 6.30 -1.88
CA ALA A 17 9.62 7.68 -2.30
C ALA A 17 9.31 7.80 -3.81
N LEU A 18 9.96 6.98 -4.65
CA LEU A 18 9.72 6.96 -6.09
C LEU A 18 8.32 6.40 -6.40
N LEU A 19 7.95 5.28 -5.76
CA LEU A 19 6.61 4.71 -5.90
C LEU A 19 5.53 5.71 -5.46
N VAL A 20 5.73 6.38 -4.31
CA VAL A 20 4.78 7.39 -3.82
C VAL A 20 4.58 8.51 -4.84
N ALA A 21 5.67 9.02 -5.44
CA ALA A 21 5.57 10.03 -6.49
C ALA A 21 4.78 9.53 -7.71
N GLU A 22 5.07 8.32 -8.20
CA GLU A 22 4.34 7.72 -9.33
C GLU A 22 2.84 7.50 -9.06
N LEU A 23 2.48 7.15 -7.82
CA LEU A 23 1.07 7.00 -7.43
C LEU A 23 0.37 8.36 -7.38
N ARG A 24 1.05 9.37 -6.85
CA ARG A 24 0.52 10.74 -6.72
C ARG A 24 0.32 11.44 -8.06
N GLU A 25 1.11 11.10 -9.08
CA GLU A 25 0.87 11.57 -10.44
C GLU A 25 -0.46 11.07 -11.03
N LYS A 26 -0.99 9.95 -10.52
CA LYS A 26 -2.16 9.26 -11.07
C LYS A 26 -3.43 9.49 -10.26
N ASP A 27 -3.31 9.61 -8.94
CA ASP A 27 -4.44 9.56 -8.00
C ASP A 27 -4.12 10.25 -6.66
N ASP A 28 -5.13 10.89 -6.06
CA ASP A 28 -5.05 11.56 -4.76
C ASP A 28 -5.39 10.65 -3.57
N GLY A 29 -5.35 9.33 -3.77
CA GLY A 29 -5.71 8.30 -2.82
C GLY A 29 -4.92 8.32 -1.51
N ILE A 30 -5.41 7.58 -0.52
CA ILE A 30 -4.70 7.44 0.75
C ILE A 30 -3.49 6.54 0.53
N ILE A 31 -2.30 6.94 0.98
CA ILE A 31 -1.11 6.10 0.95
C ILE A 31 -0.74 5.70 2.36
N THR A 32 -0.59 4.39 2.58
CA THR A 32 -0.05 3.81 3.81
C THR A 32 1.20 3.01 3.50
N VAL A 33 2.31 3.36 4.15
CA VAL A 33 3.56 2.61 4.12
C VAL A 33 3.61 1.74 5.37
N VAL A 34 3.76 0.44 5.17
CA VAL A 34 3.90 -0.54 6.25
C VAL A 34 5.37 -0.75 6.53
N ASP A 35 5.75 -0.51 7.78
CA ASP A 35 7.13 -0.58 8.24
C ASP A 35 7.17 -1.21 9.64
N GLU A 36 7.89 -2.32 9.79
CA GLU A 36 8.02 -3.00 11.08
C GLU A 36 8.89 -2.23 12.08
N THR A 37 9.70 -1.28 11.58
CA THR A 37 10.61 -0.49 12.42
C THR A 37 9.91 0.70 13.08
N VAL A 38 8.68 1.04 12.67
CA VAL A 38 7.95 2.16 13.25
C VAL A 38 7.22 1.74 14.52
N ASN A 39 7.23 2.62 15.52
CA ASN A 39 6.49 2.38 16.76
C ASN A 39 5.05 2.88 16.61
N GLY A 40 4.14 1.96 16.28
CA GLY A 40 2.72 2.26 16.09
C GLY A 40 2.42 2.99 14.77
N MET A 41 1.44 3.89 14.79
CA MET A 41 1.00 4.65 13.62
C MET A 41 1.40 6.12 13.75
N HIS A 42 2.01 6.67 12.71
CA HIS A 42 2.25 8.10 12.59
C HIS A 42 2.02 8.59 11.17
N ARG A 43 1.85 9.91 11.02
CA ARG A 43 1.61 10.55 9.73
C ARG A 43 2.74 11.50 9.41
N LYS A 44 3.23 11.45 8.17
CA LYS A 44 4.20 12.40 7.63
C LYS A 44 3.62 12.97 6.34
N HIS A 45 3.29 14.26 6.35
CA HIS A 45 2.52 14.92 5.28
C HIS A 45 1.18 14.22 5.05
N ASP A 46 0.94 13.68 3.86
CA ASP A 46 -0.24 12.95 3.43
C ASP A 46 -0.06 11.42 3.47
N ILE A 47 1.10 10.95 3.91
CA ILE A 47 1.45 9.53 3.99
C ILE A 47 1.30 9.04 5.43
N VAL A 48 0.61 7.92 5.60
CA VAL A 48 0.52 7.20 6.88
C VAL A 48 1.61 6.15 6.94
N TYR A 49 2.34 6.08 8.04
CA TYR A 49 3.29 5.02 8.35
C TYR A 49 2.74 4.20 9.50
N ALA A 50 2.67 2.89 9.33
CA ALA A 50 2.06 2.01 10.31
C ALA A 50 2.74 0.64 10.36
N THR A 51 2.53 -0.08 11.46
CA THR A 51 2.90 -1.49 11.59
C THR A 51 1.92 -2.39 10.82
N PRO A 52 2.30 -3.64 10.49
CA PRO A 52 1.42 -4.61 9.82
C PRO A 52 0.05 -4.79 10.50
N ASP A 53 0.01 -4.83 11.83
CA ASP A 53 -1.21 -5.04 12.61
C ASP A 53 -2.29 -3.98 12.35
N PHE A 54 -1.88 -2.75 12.05
CA PHE A 54 -2.80 -1.67 11.72
C PHE A 54 -3.50 -1.91 10.38
N VAL A 55 -2.78 -2.42 9.38
CA VAL A 55 -3.37 -2.70 8.07
C VAL A 55 -4.41 -3.81 8.18
N GLU A 56 -4.14 -4.85 8.95
CA GLU A 56 -5.11 -5.93 9.20
C GLU A 56 -6.39 -5.41 9.85
N ALA A 57 -6.27 -4.50 10.83
CA ALA A 57 -7.42 -3.83 11.41
C ALA A 57 -8.18 -2.92 10.42
N SER A 58 -7.50 -2.40 9.40
CA SER A 58 -8.11 -1.51 8.39
C SER A 58 -8.84 -2.23 7.25
N LYS A 59 -8.64 -3.55 7.10
CA LYS A 59 -9.34 -4.35 6.08
C LYS A 59 -10.86 -4.34 6.22
N SER A 60 -11.39 -3.96 7.39
CA SER A 60 -12.85 -3.80 7.60
C SER A 60 -13.44 -2.53 6.96
N PHE A 61 -12.61 -1.60 6.46
CA PHE A 61 -13.10 -0.39 5.82
C PHE A 61 -13.50 -0.64 4.35
N ARG A 62 -14.57 0.02 3.89
CA ARG A 62 -15.15 -0.16 2.53
C ARG A 62 -14.32 0.51 1.41
N HIS A 63 -13.01 0.69 1.58
CA HIS A 63 -12.16 1.32 0.57
C HIS A 63 -11.58 0.27 -0.39
N LYS A 64 -11.33 0.67 -1.63
CA LYS A 64 -10.66 -0.19 -2.60
C LYS A 64 -9.16 -0.16 -2.28
N GLN A 65 -8.64 -1.28 -1.78
CA GLN A 65 -7.24 -1.42 -1.41
C GLN A 65 -6.41 -1.94 -2.59
N VAL A 66 -5.23 -1.35 -2.80
CA VAL A 66 -4.23 -1.82 -3.76
C VAL A 66 -2.92 -2.03 -3.02
N ASN A 67 -2.41 -3.26 -3.02
CA ASN A 67 -1.22 -3.62 -2.27
C ASN A 67 0.01 -3.66 -3.18
N PHE A 68 1.09 -3.00 -2.74
CA PHE A 68 2.40 -2.99 -3.37
C PHE A 68 3.40 -3.71 -2.48
N HIS A 69 4.14 -4.64 -3.05
CA HIS A 69 5.19 -5.37 -2.34
C HIS A 69 6.55 -5.11 -2.97
N TYR A 70 7.54 -4.81 -2.13
CA TYR A 70 8.91 -4.59 -2.57
C TYR A 70 9.54 -5.88 -3.09
N ILE A 71 10.22 -5.77 -4.22
CA ILE A 71 10.99 -6.86 -4.83
C ILE A 71 12.49 -6.51 -4.67
N PRO A 72 13.29 -7.34 -3.97
CA PRO A 72 14.75 -7.18 -3.92
C PRO A 72 15.35 -7.12 -5.31
N VAL A 73 16.42 -6.33 -5.50
CA VAL A 73 17.03 -6.04 -6.81
C VAL A 73 17.39 -7.32 -7.55
N GLU A 74 17.86 -8.33 -6.82
CA GLU A 74 18.30 -9.63 -7.33
C GLU A 74 17.12 -10.49 -7.86
N GLN A 75 15.89 -10.15 -7.47
CA GLN A 75 14.67 -10.89 -7.80
C GLN A 75 13.79 -10.16 -8.83
N ARG A 76 14.22 -8.99 -9.32
CA ARG A 76 13.47 -8.20 -10.31
C ARG A 76 13.66 -8.77 -11.71
N ILE A 77 12.66 -9.51 -12.20
CA ILE A 77 12.69 -10.10 -13.55
C ILE A 77 12.36 -9.05 -14.61
N ASP A 78 11.47 -8.11 -14.31
CA ASP A 78 11.01 -7.06 -15.21
C ASP A 78 11.66 -5.70 -14.92
N GLY A 79 12.68 -5.67 -14.06
CA GLY A 79 13.35 -4.45 -13.61
C GLY A 79 12.52 -3.58 -12.66
N LYS A 80 11.31 -4.01 -12.26
CA LYS A 80 10.46 -3.22 -11.37
C LYS A 80 10.73 -3.51 -9.91
N ALA A 81 10.78 -2.45 -9.11
CA ALA A 81 10.96 -2.55 -7.66
C ALA A 81 9.71 -3.03 -6.92
N TRP A 82 8.54 -2.93 -7.56
CA TRP A 82 7.25 -3.11 -6.90
C TRP A 82 6.35 -4.03 -7.72
N ARG A 83 5.77 -5.02 -7.04
CA ARG A 83 4.67 -5.82 -7.57
C ARG A 83 3.36 -5.31 -7.03
N VAL A 84 2.38 -5.12 -7.90
CA VAL A 84 0.99 -4.88 -7.49
C VAL A 84 0.32 -6.23 -7.27
N GLU A 85 -0.10 -6.48 -6.04
CA GLU A 85 -1.06 -7.53 -5.73
C GLU A 85 -2.44 -6.89 -5.64
N ASN A 86 -3.21 -7.03 -6.72
CA ASN A 86 -4.64 -6.74 -6.65
C ASN A 86 -5.26 -7.78 -5.73
N GLU A 87 -5.92 -7.36 -4.66
CA GLU A 87 -6.75 -8.28 -3.90
C GLU A 87 -7.74 -8.92 -4.87
N LYS A 88 -7.81 -10.26 -4.81
CA LYS A 88 -8.96 -11.00 -5.32
C LYS A 88 -10.20 -10.22 -4.86
N ARG A 89 -11.09 -9.85 -5.79
CA ARG A 89 -12.49 -9.59 -5.43
C ARG A 89 -12.91 -10.79 -4.59
N PHE A 90 -13.06 -10.65 -3.29
CA PHE A 90 -13.78 -11.64 -2.51
C PHE A 90 -15.20 -11.60 -3.09
N PRO A 91 -15.68 -12.65 -3.77
CA PRO A 91 -17.08 -12.71 -4.09
C PRO A 91 -17.80 -12.71 -2.73
N PHE A 92 -18.62 -11.68 -2.51
CA PHE A 92 -19.67 -11.71 -1.50
C PHE A 92 -20.55 -12.91 -1.85
N TRP A 93 -20.25 -14.08 -1.29
CA TRP A 93 -21.24 -15.14 -1.14
C TRP A 93 -21.94 -14.86 0.18
N GLY A 94 -22.96 -14.02 0.11
CA GLY A 94 -24.00 -14.08 1.12
C GLY A 94 -24.72 -15.40 0.95
N ILE A 95 -24.63 -16.25 1.98
CA ILE A 95 -25.71 -17.11 2.49
C ILE A 95 -25.48 -17.20 4.00
#